data_AF-A0A8K0C4H2-F1
#
_entry.id   AF-A0A8K0C4H2-F1
#
_cell.length_a   1.000
_cell.length_b   1.000
_cell.length_c   1.000
_cell.angle_alpha   90.00
_cell.angle_beta   90.00
_cell.angle_gamma   90.00
#
_symmetry.space_group_name_H-M   'P 1'
#
loop_
_entity.id
_entity.type
_entity.pdbx_description
1 polymer ?
#
loop_
_entity_poly.entity_id
_entity_poly.type
_entity_poly.pdbx_seq_one_letter_code
_entity_poly.pdbx_strand_id
1 'polypeptide(L)'
;VDGNGDVNEAQFTAYVKDNFKESWLVSHLDTIITKCLGEARNATANHSKDDAESCNPAAIKGAHCLFREIQMNCPEEQIKDIKTCSKFRERVKKHQELTPAPQMLDEKQEQ
;
A
#
# COMPACT_ATOMS: atom_id res chain seq x y z
N VAL A 1 -10.39 -10.46 -3.21
CA VAL A 1 -10.35 -11.18 -1.93
C VAL A 1 -11.05 -12.52 -2.11
N ASP A 2 -10.65 -13.55 -1.38
CA ASP A 2 -11.25 -14.89 -1.44
C ASP A 2 -12.45 -15.01 -0.48
N GLY A 3 -13.01 -16.22 -0.38
CA GLY A 3 -14.16 -16.49 0.49
C GLY A 3 -13.88 -16.35 2.00
N ASN A 4 -12.61 -16.32 2.41
CA ASN A 4 -12.22 -16.07 3.81
C ASN A 4 -11.97 -14.58 4.08
N GLY A 5 -12.06 -13.75 3.04
CA GLY A 5 -11.75 -12.33 3.13
C GLY A 5 -10.26 -12.02 2.97
N ASP A 6 -9.42 -13.02 2.66
CA ASP A 6 -7.99 -12.80 2.43
C ASP A 6 -7.73 -12.34 0.99
N VAL A 7 -6.57 -11.72 0.76
CA VAL A 7 -6.12 -11.42 -0.60
C VAL A 7 -5.78 -12.74 -1.31
N ASN A 8 -6.29 -12.93 -2.52
CA ASN A 8 -5.92 -14.09 -3.34
C ASN A 8 -4.44 -13.99 -3.72
N GLU A 9 -3.61 -14.85 -3.12
CA GLU A 9 -2.15 -14.74 -3.22
C GLU A 9 -1.64 -14.93 -4.64
N ALA A 10 -2.20 -15.88 -5.39
CA ALA A 10 -1.79 -16.18 -6.75
C ALA A 10 -2.10 -15.00 -7.69
N GLN A 11 -3.32 -14.45 -7.60
CA GLN A 11 -3.73 -13.30 -8.39
C GLN A 11 -2.94 -12.04 -8.01
N PHE A 12 -2.70 -11.80 -6.72
CA PHE A 12 -1.90 -10.67 -6.27
C PHE A 12 -0.44 -10.77 -6.74
N THR A 13 0.16 -11.96 -6.61
CA THR A 13 1.53 -12.21 -7.09
C THR A 13 1.62 -11.99 -8.60
N ALA A 14 0.69 -12.53 -9.38
CA ALA A 14 0.65 -12.33 -10.83
C ALA A 14 0.49 -10.85 -11.18
N TYR A 15 -0.47 -10.16 -10.57
CA TYR A 15 -0.69 -8.73 -10.77
C TYR A 15 0.59 -7.92 -10.51
N VAL A 16 1.26 -8.14 -9.38
CA VAL A 16 2.49 -7.41 -9.05
C VAL A 16 3.59 -7.73 -10.06
N LYS A 17 3.82 -9.01 -10.36
CA LYS A 17 4.87 -9.39 -11.30
C LYS A 17 4.59 -8.89 -12.72
N ASP A 18 3.34 -8.76 -13.13
CA ASP A 18 2.95 -8.34 -14.48
C ASP A 18 2.98 -6.83 -14.68
N ASN A 19 2.71 -6.04 -13.64
CA ASN A 19 2.63 -4.58 -13.73
C ASN A 19 3.93 -3.87 -13.34
N PHE A 20 4.79 -4.48 -12.54
CA PHE A 20 6.05 -3.88 -12.10
C PHE A 20 7.24 -4.59 -12.75
N LYS A 21 7.89 -3.90 -13.68
CA LYS A 21 8.94 -4.47 -14.56
C LYS A 21 10.25 -3.67 -14.53
N GLU A 22 10.31 -2.65 -13.68
CA GLU A 22 11.49 -1.82 -13.51
C GLU A 22 12.66 -2.67 -13.02
N SER A 23 13.81 -2.58 -13.70
CA SER A 23 14.96 -3.43 -13.41
C SER A 23 15.45 -3.32 -11.96
N TRP A 24 15.35 -2.13 -11.37
CA TRP A 24 15.71 -1.88 -9.97
C TRP A 24 14.71 -2.46 -8.97
N LEU A 25 13.46 -2.73 -9.38
CA LEU A 25 12.39 -3.20 -8.51
C LEU A 25 12.22 -4.73 -8.57
N VAL A 26 12.48 -5.35 -9.73
CA VAL A 26 12.26 -6.78 -9.98
C VAL A 26 12.94 -7.67 -8.92
N SER A 27 14.17 -7.34 -8.50
CA SER A 27 14.90 -8.09 -7.46
C SER A 27 14.27 -8.02 -6.07
N HIS A 28 13.35 -7.08 -5.83
CA HIS A 28 12.66 -6.90 -4.55
C HIS A 28 11.23 -7.44 -4.56
N LEU A 29 10.64 -7.73 -5.73
CA LEU A 29 9.22 -8.06 -5.85
C LEU A 29 8.79 -9.24 -4.98
N ASP A 30 9.54 -10.34 -4.95
CA ASP A 30 9.15 -11.51 -4.15
C ASP A 30 9.12 -11.20 -2.64
N THR A 31 10.08 -10.42 -2.15
CA THR A 31 10.13 -9.95 -0.77
C THR A 31 8.97 -9.00 -0.47
N ILE A 32 8.69 -8.06 -1.37
CA ILE A 32 7.59 -7.10 -1.23
C ILE A 32 6.24 -7.82 -1.22
N ILE A 33 6.04 -8.75 -2.15
CA ILE A 33 4.82 -9.56 -2.26
C ILE A 33 4.57 -10.32 -0.96
N THR A 34 5.59 -11.03 -0.47
CA THR A 34 5.51 -11.81 0.78
C THR A 34 5.13 -10.93 1.96
N LYS A 35 5.78 -9.77 2.08
CA LYS A 35 5.51 -8.81 3.16
C LYS A 35 4.08 -8.28 3.11
N CYS A 36 3.62 -7.87 1.93
CA CYS A 36 2.31 -7.25 1.77
C CYS A 36 1.15 -8.23 1.88
N LEU A 37 1.33 -9.49 1.46
CA LEU A 37 0.38 -10.55 1.76
C LEU A 37 0.31 -10.82 3.27
N GLY A 38 1.45 -10.80 3.97
CA GLY A 38 1.49 -10.92 5.43
C GLY A 38 0.72 -9.79 6.14
N GLU A 39 0.92 -8.54 5.72
CA GLU A 39 0.19 -7.39 6.27
C GLU A 39 -1.31 -7.45 5.96
N ALA A 40 -1.69 -7.89 4.76
CA ALA A 40 -3.08 -8.07 4.37
C ALA A 40 -3.78 -9.16 5.21
N ARG A 41 -3.15 -10.33 5.39
CA ARG A 41 -3.67 -11.41 6.25
C ARG A 41 -3.83 -10.95 7.70
N ASN A 42 -2.84 -10.22 8.22
CA ASN A 42 -2.93 -9.66 9.57
C ASN A 42 -4.08 -8.65 9.69
N ALA A 43 -4.36 -7.88 8.65
CA ALA A 43 -5.50 -6.97 8.63
C ALA A 43 -6.83 -7.72 8.68
N THR A 44 -6.98 -8.79 7.88
CA THR A 44 -8.17 -9.68 7.95
C THR A 44 -8.35 -10.25 9.36
N ALA A 45 -7.28 -10.76 9.97
CA ALA A 45 -7.34 -11.43 11.27
C ALA A 45 -7.74 -10.49 12.41
N ASN A 46 -7.37 -9.20 12.32
CA ASN A 46 -7.69 -8.19 13.34
C ASN A 46 -8.96 -7.39 13.04
N HIS A 47 -9.64 -7.69 11.94
CA HIS A 47 -10.87 -7.01 11.57
C HIS A 47 -12.05 -7.53 12.40
N SER A 48 -12.79 -6.61 13.02
CA SER A 48 -14.01 -6.96 13.74
C SER A 48 -15.04 -7.53 12.77
N LYS A 49 -15.56 -8.73 13.07
CA LYS A 49 -16.62 -9.36 12.28
C LYS A 49 -18.01 -8.86 12.67
N ASP A 50 -18.10 -8.07 13.74
CA ASP A 50 -19.35 -7.58 14.31
C ASP A 50 -19.83 -6.28 13.66
N ASP A 51 -18.95 -5.62 12.89
CA ASP A 51 -19.27 -4.40 12.14
C ASP A 51 -19.60 -4.77 10.69
N ALA A 52 -20.86 -5.10 10.46
CA ALA A 52 -21.39 -5.49 9.16
C ALA A 52 -21.33 -4.37 8.09
N GLU A 53 -21.14 -3.12 8.49
CA GLU A 53 -20.96 -2.00 7.57
C GLU A 53 -19.49 -1.76 7.20
N SER A 54 -18.56 -2.33 7.96
CA SER A 54 -17.14 -2.16 7.69
C SER A 54 -16.62 -3.05 6.56
N CYS A 55 -15.86 -2.44 5.65
CA CYS A 55 -15.18 -3.15 4.59
C CYS A 55 -14.01 -3.98 5.17
N ASN A 56 -13.84 -5.21 4.68
CA ASN A 56 -12.66 -6.00 4.97
C ASN A 56 -11.37 -5.23 4.55
N PRO A 57 -10.40 -5.05 5.47
CA PRO A 57 -9.24 -4.20 5.25
C PRO A 57 -8.11 -4.88 4.45
N ALA A 58 -8.21 -6.16 4.11
CA ALA A 58 -7.13 -6.94 3.50
C ALA A 58 -6.63 -6.31 2.20
N ALA A 59 -7.55 -5.97 1.29
CA ALA A 59 -7.20 -5.41 -0.02
C ALA A 59 -6.53 -4.04 0.12
N ILE A 60 -7.10 -3.15 0.94
CA ILE A 60 -6.55 -1.80 1.12
C ILE A 60 -5.18 -1.86 1.81
N LYS A 61 -4.99 -2.72 2.83
CA LYS A 61 -3.70 -2.90 3.49
C LYS A 61 -2.65 -3.50 2.55
N GLY A 62 -3.02 -4.48 1.72
CA GLY A 62 -2.14 -5.02 0.69
C GLY A 62 -1.67 -3.96 -0.31
N ALA A 63 -2.59 -3.14 -0.83
CA ALA A 63 -2.28 -2.08 -1.78
C ALA A 63 -1.40 -0.97 -1.16
N HIS A 64 -1.71 -0.52 0.06
CA HIS A 64 -0.90 0.47 0.78
C HIS A 64 0.49 -0.05 1.11
N CYS A 65 0.62 -1.31 1.51
CA CYS A 65 1.92 -1.94 1.70
C CYS A 65 2.72 -1.93 0.40
N LEU A 66 2.13 -2.38 -0.71
CA LEU A 66 2.81 -2.45 -2.00
C LEU A 66 3.34 -1.08 -2.42
N PHE A 67 2.49 -0.05 -2.35
CA PHE A 67 2.88 1.32 -2.64
C PHE A 67 4.04 1.77 -1.74
N ARG A 68 3.93 1.58 -0.43
CA ARG A 68 4.95 1.96 0.55
C ARG A 68 6.29 1.30 0.23
N GLU A 69 6.31 -0.02 0.03
CA GLU A 69 7.57 -0.73 -0.22
C GLU A 69 8.22 -0.32 -1.54
N ILE A 70 7.45 -0.09 -2.62
CA ILE A 70 7.98 0.41 -3.89
C ILE A 70 8.65 1.77 -3.70
N GLN A 71 7.98 2.71 -3.01
CA GLN A 71 8.53 4.05 -2.77
C GLN A 71 9.79 4.03 -1.87
N MET A 72 9.83 3.12 -0.90
CA MET A 72 10.95 2.97 0.02
C MET A 72 12.17 2.30 -0.63
N ASN A 73 11.97 1.46 -1.65
CA ASN A 73 13.05 0.80 -2.39
C ASN A 73 13.47 1.55 -3.68
N CYS A 74 12.78 2.65 -4.03
CA CYS A 74 13.11 3.46 -5.20
C CYS A 74 14.53 4.07 -5.07
N PRO A 75 15.48 3.80 -5.97
CA PRO A 75 16.85 4.32 -5.88
C PRO A 75 16.88 5.82 -6.22
N GLU A 76 17.89 6.55 -5.75
CA GLU A 76 17.94 8.02 -5.85
C GLU A 76 17.92 8.51 -7.30
N GLU A 77 18.53 7.76 -8.21
CA GLU A 77 18.59 8.10 -9.64
C GLU A 77 17.23 8.03 -10.34
N GLN A 78 16.24 7.36 -9.72
CA GLN A 78 14.88 7.22 -10.26
C GLN A 78 13.92 8.26 -9.67
N ILE A 79 14.36 9.04 -8.67
CA ILE A 79 13.51 10.01 -7.97
C ILE A 79 13.40 11.31 -8.79
N LYS A 80 12.17 11.63 -9.21
CA LYS A 80 11.87 12.87 -9.95
C LYS A 80 11.69 14.10 -9.03
N ASP A 81 11.12 13.90 -7.84
CA ASP A 81 10.92 14.95 -6.84
C ASP A 81 11.50 14.50 -5.50
N ILE A 82 12.78 14.81 -5.31
CA ILE A 82 13.51 14.43 -4.10
C ILE A 82 12.94 15.04 -2.83
N LYS A 83 12.35 16.24 -2.91
CA LYS A 83 11.80 16.93 -1.75
C LYS A 83 10.54 16.24 -1.25
N THR A 84 9.63 15.88 -2.16
CA THR A 84 8.40 15.15 -1.82
C THR A 84 8.71 13.72 -1.39
N CYS A 85 9.58 13.01 -2.11
CA CYS A 85 9.99 11.65 -1.73
C CYS A 85 10.68 11.61 -0.36
N SER A 86 11.54 12.58 -0.05
CA SER A 86 12.20 12.65 1.28
C SER A 86 11.18 12.86 2.40
N LYS A 87 10.21 13.77 2.22
CA LYS A 87 9.13 13.96 3.19
C LYS A 87 8.30 12.69 3.39
N PHE A 88 7.98 12.00 2.30
CA PHE A 88 7.26 10.72 2.36
C PHE A 88 8.06 9.69 3.17
N ARG A 89 9.34 9.48 2.83
CA ARG A 89 10.22 8.53 3.52
C ARG A 89 10.33 8.83 5.02
N GLU A 90 10.46 10.10 5.38
CA GLU A 90 10.50 10.52 6.78
C GLU A 90 9.18 10.28 7.52
N ARG A 91 8.02 10.49 6.86
CA ARG A 91 6.72 10.16 7.45
C ARG A 91 6.58 8.65 7.70
N VAL A 92 6.98 7.83 6.73
CA VAL A 92 6.98 6.36 6.86
C VAL A 92 7.85 5.92 8.05
N LYS A 93 9.09 6.43 8.15
CA LYS A 93 10.01 6.10 9.26
C LYS A 93 9.46 6.48 10.63
N LYS A 94 8.65 7.53 10.71
CA LYS A 94 8.00 8.00 11.93
C LYS A 94 6.67 7.31 12.23
N HIS A 95 6.29 6.29 11.44
CA HIS A 95 4.99 5.62 11.53
C HIS A 95 3.80 6.59 11.47
N GLN A 96 3.96 7.73 10.78
CA GLN A 96 2.88 8.68 10.57
C GLN A 96 1.96 8.18 9.44
N GLU A 97 0.65 8.38 9.58
CA GLU A 97 -0.29 8.01 8.52
C GLU A 97 0.09 8.68 7.20
N LEU A 98 0.06 7.88 6.13
CA LEU A 98 0.41 8.30 4.77
C LEU A 98 -0.74 9.02 4.06
N THR A 99 -1.93 9.01 4.65
CA THR A 99 -3.01 9.90 4.29
C THR A 99 -2.57 11.32 4.69
N PRO A 100 -2.70 12.34 3.81
CA PRO A 100 -2.95 13.65 4.39
C PRO A 100 -4.14 13.46 5.35
N ALA A 101 -4.04 13.99 6.58
CA ALA A 101 -5.25 14.23 7.38
C ALA A 101 -6.29 14.79 6.40
N PRO A 102 -7.55 14.32 6.41
CA PRO A 102 -8.55 14.86 5.51
C PRO A 102 -8.44 16.37 5.60
N GLN A 103 -7.88 17.00 4.57
CA GLN A 103 -8.24 18.37 4.30
C GLN A 103 -9.70 18.15 4.00
N MET A 104 -10.54 18.50 4.99
CA MET A 104 -11.95 18.72 4.75
C MET A 104 -11.99 19.36 3.38
N LEU A 105 -12.60 18.65 2.43
CA LEU A 105 -12.94 19.24 1.16
C LEU A 105 -13.70 20.50 1.56
N ASP A 106 -13.01 21.63 1.55
CA ASP A 106 -13.63 22.92 1.79
C ASP A 106 -14.57 23.06 0.60
N GLU A 107 -15.82 22.67 0.84
CA GLU A 107 -16.98 23.16 0.13
C GLU A 107 -16.87 24.68 0.10
N LYS A 108 -16.38 25.22 -1.02
CA LYS A 108 -16.52 26.60 -1.52
C LYS A 108 -15.69 26.71 -2.81
N GLN A 109 -16.22 27.07 -3.99
CA GLN A 109 -17.41 27.83 -4.32
C GLN A 109 -17.92 27.42 -5.71
N GLU A 110 -19.24 27.39 -5.84
CA GLU A 110 -19.96 27.55 -7.10
C GLU A 110 -19.46 28.81 -7.85
N GLN A 111 -19.30 28.70 -9.16
CA GLN A 111 -19.46 29.79 -10.13
C GLN A 111 -20.42 29.34 -11.21
#